data_AF-A0A436E1E8-F1
#
_entry.id   AF-A0A436E1E8-F1
#
_cell.length_a   1.000
_cell.length_b   1.000
_cell.length_c   1.000
_cell.angle_alpha   90.00
_cell.angle_beta   90.00
_cell.angle_gamma   90.00
#
_symmetry.space_group_name_H-M   'P 1'
#
loop_
_entity.id
_entity.type
_entity.pdbx_description
1 polymer ?
#
loop_
_entity_poly.entity_id
_entity_poly.type
_entity_poly.pdbx_seq_one_letter_code
_entity_poly.pdbx_strand_id
1 'polypeptide(L)'
;RDPMPTTAERDADRDIMRRGLAWCARHGITSIQNMDGNLYQLELLAEIDAEEGLPCRVKIPFHYKNFMTLDMLDKASDMAERYNSEWLSSGMVKVFYDGVLDSWTAVMVEPYADRLDWVGEPLFTPQQFIDLAVAVDRRGLQIAVHSIGDGAVRAVLDGYEAAQKANGKRDSRHRVEHIEVTTTADVP
;
A
#
# COMPACT_ATOMS: atom_id res chain seq x y z
N ARG A 1 -8.04 19.69 -10.98
CA ARG A 1 -6.86 19.75 -10.10
C ARG A 1 -7.34 20.44 -8.84
N ASP A 2 -7.26 19.78 -7.70
CA ASP A 2 -7.54 20.43 -6.43
C ASP A 2 -6.52 21.56 -6.19
N PRO A 3 -6.92 22.66 -5.51
CA PRO A 3 -6.00 23.75 -5.23
C PRO A 3 -4.81 23.24 -4.42
N MET A 4 -3.62 23.77 -4.73
CA MET A 4 -2.44 23.48 -3.91
C MET A 4 -2.63 24.11 -2.53
N PRO A 5 -2.19 23.44 -1.45
CA PRO A 5 -2.23 24.01 -0.11
C PRO A 5 -1.46 25.34 -0.05
N THR A 6 -2.00 26.30 0.68
CA THR A 6 -1.31 27.55 1.03
C THR A 6 -0.10 27.26 1.92
N THR A 7 0.83 28.22 2.05
CA THR A 7 1.97 28.09 2.98
C THR A 7 1.51 27.83 4.41
N ALA A 8 0.46 28.51 4.87
CA ALA A 8 -0.08 28.32 6.21
C ALA A 8 -0.66 26.92 6.42
N GLU A 9 -1.33 26.35 5.41
CA GLU A 9 -1.84 24.97 5.46
C GLU A 9 -0.69 23.95 5.45
N ARG A 10 0.34 24.16 4.61
CA ARG A 10 1.55 23.30 4.63
C ARG A 10 2.22 23.32 5.99
N ASP A 11 2.39 24.49 6.61
CA ASP A 11 3.00 24.61 7.94
C ASP A 11 2.17 23.90 9.02
N ALA A 12 0.85 24.00 8.95
CA ALA A 12 -0.05 23.29 9.85
C ALA A 12 0.03 21.77 9.68
N ASP A 13 0.07 21.27 8.43
CA ASP A 13 0.22 19.84 8.14
C ASP A 13 1.57 19.30 8.65
N ARG A 14 2.65 20.08 8.51
CA ARG A 14 3.97 19.73 9.04
C ARG A 14 3.96 19.66 10.57
N ASP A 15 3.31 20.61 11.25
CA ASP A 15 3.17 20.55 12.72
C ASP A 15 2.42 19.28 13.16
N ILE A 16 1.35 18.91 12.46
CA ILE A 16 0.61 17.67 12.74
C ILE A 16 1.53 16.45 12.59
N MET A 17 2.30 16.36 11.50
CA MET A 17 3.25 15.26 11.29
C MET A 17 4.32 15.20 12.37
N ARG A 18 4.92 16.34 12.73
CA ARG A 18 5.90 16.44 13.83
C ARG A 18 5.33 15.90 15.13
N ARG A 19 4.11 16.32 15.51
CA ARG A 19 3.45 15.84 16.74
C ARG A 19 3.19 14.34 16.69
N GLY A 20 2.76 13.81 15.55
CA GLY A 20 2.56 12.37 15.34
C GLY A 20 3.85 11.56 15.46
N LEU A 21 4.91 11.98 14.76
CA LEU A 21 6.23 11.33 14.81
C LEU A 21 6.83 11.37 16.22
N ALA A 22 6.77 12.52 16.90
CA ALA A 22 7.23 12.65 18.27
C ALA A 22 6.41 11.78 19.24
N TRP A 23 5.10 11.63 19.00
CA TRP A 23 4.25 10.72 19.77
C TRP A 23 4.69 9.26 19.60
N CYS A 24 4.87 8.81 18.36
CA CYS A 24 5.37 7.47 18.05
C CYS A 24 6.73 7.21 18.72
N ALA A 25 7.68 8.12 18.56
CA ALA A 25 9.02 7.99 19.12
C ALA A 25 9.02 7.91 20.66
N ARG A 26 8.19 8.71 21.34
CA ARG A 26 8.05 8.65 22.81
C ARG A 26 7.49 7.31 23.31
N HIS A 27 6.82 6.55 22.46
CA HIS A 27 6.33 5.20 22.77
C HIS A 27 7.27 4.09 22.26
N GLY A 28 8.49 4.44 21.82
CA GLY A 28 9.48 3.47 21.33
C GLY A 28 9.21 2.96 19.92
N ILE A 29 8.29 3.56 19.17
CA ILE A 29 8.07 3.22 17.76
C ILE A 29 9.18 3.87 16.94
N THR A 30 10.08 3.04 16.41
CA THR A 30 11.26 3.52 15.65
C THR A 30 11.08 3.50 14.14
N SER A 31 10.03 2.84 13.63
CA SER A 31 9.76 2.70 12.20
C SER A 31 8.26 2.65 11.93
N ILE A 32 7.81 3.30 10.87
CA ILE A 32 6.40 3.45 10.47
C ILE A 32 6.30 3.21 8.95
N GLN A 33 5.26 2.50 8.53
CA GLN A 33 4.86 2.44 7.13
C GLN A 33 3.48 3.09 7.01
N ASN A 34 3.42 4.30 6.45
CA ASN A 34 2.17 5.03 6.37
C ASN A 34 1.41 4.64 5.09
N MET A 35 0.52 3.64 5.18
CA MET A 35 -0.09 3.00 4.02
C MET A 35 -1.11 3.86 3.26
N ASP A 36 -1.68 4.89 3.90
CA ASP A 36 -2.53 5.88 3.23
C ASP A 36 -1.74 7.10 2.72
N GLY A 37 -0.41 7.02 2.83
CA GLY A 37 0.52 8.08 2.49
C GLY A 37 0.48 8.49 1.02
N ASN A 38 0.91 9.71 0.71
CA ASN A 38 1.01 10.21 -0.66
C ASN A 38 2.26 11.07 -0.89
N LEU A 39 2.48 11.52 -2.14
CA LEU A 39 3.64 12.33 -2.52
C LEU A 39 3.73 13.64 -1.74
N TYR A 40 2.61 14.31 -1.48
CA TYR A 40 2.60 15.54 -0.68
C TYR A 40 3.13 15.29 0.72
N GLN A 41 2.75 14.17 1.36
CA GLN A 41 3.27 13.83 2.67
C GLN A 41 4.76 13.42 2.64
N LEU A 42 5.24 12.81 1.55
CA LEU A 42 6.68 12.61 1.34
C LEU A 42 7.45 13.93 1.26
N GLU A 43 6.92 14.94 0.56
CA GLU A 43 7.52 16.28 0.49
C GLU A 43 7.61 16.91 1.89
N LEU A 44 6.51 16.91 2.65
CA LEU A 44 6.50 17.47 4.00
C LEU A 44 7.46 16.76 4.95
N LEU A 45 7.52 15.42 4.88
CA LEU A 45 8.45 14.63 5.70
C LEU A 45 9.91 14.87 5.30
N ALA A 46 10.20 15.07 4.02
CA ALA A 46 11.55 15.40 3.57
C ALA A 46 11.98 16.80 4.03
N GLU A 47 11.06 17.77 4.04
CA GLU A 47 11.30 19.10 4.61
C GLU A 47 11.57 19.01 6.13
N ILE A 48 10.81 18.21 6.87
CA ILE A 48 11.05 17.95 8.30
C ILE A 48 12.43 17.28 8.51
N ASP A 49 12.73 16.23 7.74
CA ASP A 49 14.00 15.50 7.84
C ASP A 49 15.21 16.42 7.59
N ALA A 50 15.10 17.32 6.60
CA ALA A 50 16.16 18.26 6.25
C ALA A 50 16.36 19.37 7.31
N GLU A 51 15.30 19.80 8.00
CA GLU A 51 15.37 20.88 9.00
C GLU A 51 15.84 20.37 10.37
N GLU A 52 15.36 19.22 10.81
CA GLU A 52 15.51 18.75 12.20
C GLU A 52 15.78 17.24 12.34
N GLY A 53 15.64 16.47 11.26
CA GLY A 53 15.74 15.01 11.25
C GLY A 53 14.45 14.31 11.69
N LEU A 54 14.18 13.13 11.15
CA LEU A 54 13.03 12.32 11.56
C LEU A 54 13.35 11.46 12.80
N PRO A 55 12.48 11.42 13.83
CA PRO A 55 12.68 10.57 15.00
C PRO A 55 12.27 9.11 14.79
N CYS A 56 11.62 8.80 13.66
CA CYS A 56 11.20 7.47 13.24
C CYS A 56 11.56 7.28 11.76
N ARG A 57 11.93 6.06 11.34
CA ARG A 57 12.04 5.72 9.92
C ARG A 57 10.64 5.65 9.31
N VAL A 58 10.39 6.37 8.22
CA VAL A 58 9.08 6.40 7.57
C VAL A 58 9.17 5.84 6.16
N LYS A 59 8.28 4.92 5.82
CA LYS A 59 8.06 4.46 4.45
C LYS A 59 6.67 4.86 3.96
N ILE A 60 6.60 5.54 2.82
CA ILE A 60 5.33 5.91 2.17
C ILE A 60 5.22 5.19 0.81
N PRO A 61 4.16 4.37 0.60
CA PRO A 61 3.92 3.74 -0.68
C PRO A 61 3.26 4.70 -1.68
N PHE A 62 3.36 4.37 -2.96
CA PHE A 62 2.47 4.91 -3.98
C PHE A 62 1.12 4.17 -3.90
N HIS A 63 0.02 4.89 -3.69
CA HIS A 63 -1.31 4.29 -3.67
C HIS A 63 -1.85 4.12 -5.11
N TYR A 64 -1.91 2.88 -5.58
CA TYR A 64 -2.48 2.52 -6.88
C TYR A 64 -3.96 2.15 -6.74
N LYS A 65 -4.81 2.76 -7.57
CA LYS A 65 -6.28 2.58 -7.54
C LYS A 65 -6.79 1.96 -8.84
N ASN A 66 -7.96 1.34 -8.80
CA ASN A 66 -8.54 0.59 -9.92
C ASN A 66 -8.88 1.39 -11.18
N PHE A 67 -9.00 2.72 -11.07
CA PHE A 67 -9.16 3.62 -12.22
C PHE A 67 -7.83 4.11 -12.80
N MET A 68 -6.68 3.74 -12.20
CA MET A 68 -5.37 4.09 -12.72
C MET A 68 -4.93 3.12 -13.81
N THR A 69 -4.05 3.60 -14.69
CA THR A 69 -3.42 2.81 -15.75
C THR A 69 -2.00 2.41 -15.36
N LEU A 70 -1.44 1.37 -15.97
CA LEU A 70 -0.12 0.84 -15.57
C LEU A 70 1.04 1.82 -15.82
N ASP A 71 0.91 2.76 -16.77
CA ASP A 71 1.87 3.84 -16.98
C ASP A 71 1.97 4.79 -15.77
N MET A 72 0.93 4.88 -14.94
CA MET A 72 0.99 5.68 -13.72
C MET A 72 1.97 5.10 -12.67
N LEU A 73 2.44 3.85 -12.84
CA LEU A 73 3.50 3.28 -12.01
C LEU A 73 4.85 4.00 -12.19
N ASP A 74 5.03 4.79 -13.24
CA ASP A 74 6.23 5.61 -13.39
C ASP A 74 6.35 6.61 -12.23
N LYS A 75 5.22 7.10 -11.70
CA LYS A 75 5.22 7.92 -10.47
C LYS A 75 5.69 7.15 -9.24
N ALA A 76 5.39 5.85 -9.16
CA ALA A 76 5.86 5.00 -8.08
C ALA A 76 7.37 4.80 -8.16
N SER A 77 7.91 4.62 -9.37
CA SER A 77 9.35 4.58 -9.63
C SER A 77 10.01 5.92 -9.27
N ASP A 78 9.43 7.05 -9.67
CA ASP A 78 9.94 8.39 -9.34
C ASP A 78 9.93 8.66 -7.83
N MET A 79 8.93 8.17 -7.10
CA MET A 79 8.90 8.25 -5.64
C MET A 79 10.00 7.37 -5.03
N ALA A 80 10.20 6.16 -5.55
CA ALA A 80 11.23 5.25 -5.08
C ALA A 80 12.65 5.79 -5.30
N GLU A 81 12.90 6.45 -6.44
CA GLU A 81 14.20 7.05 -6.75
C GLU A 81 14.47 8.30 -5.91
N ARG A 82 13.48 9.19 -5.76
CA ARG A 82 13.64 10.45 -5.03
C ARG A 82 13.70 10.27 -3.52
N TYR A 83 13.00 9.28 -2.96
CA TYR A 83 12.92 9.04 -1.53
C TYR A 83 13.46 7.64 -1.22
N ASN A 84 14.76 7.55 -0.94
CA ASN A 84 15.47 6.28 -0.69
C ASN A 84 16.51 6.38 0.44
N SER A 85 16.34 7.31 1.39
CA SER A 85 17.24 7.45 2.53
C SER A 85 16.93 6.41 3.62
N GLU A 86 17.79 6.32 4.64
CA GLU A 86 17.55 5.46 5.81
C GLU A 86 16.27 5.86 6.58
N TRP A 87 16.01 7.18 6.65
CA TRP A 87 14.97 7.75 7.50
C TRP A 87 13.66 7.98 6.75
N LEU A 88 13.71 8.23 5.44
CA LEU A 88 12.54 8.45 4.60
C LEU A 88 12.67 7.69 3.29
N SER A 89 11.75 6.77 3.05
CA SER A 89 11.78 5.94 1.85
C SER A 89 10.41 5.78 1.19
N SER A 90 10.42 5.49 -0.10
CA SER A 90 9.30 4.93 -0.85
C SER A 90 9.69 3.57 -1.42
N GLY A 91 9.25 3.20 -2.63
CA GLY A 91 9.58 1.90 -3.23
C GLY A 91 8.58 0.79 -2.90
N MET A 92 7.37 1.16 -2.49
CA MET A 92 6.25 0.24 -2.32
C MET A 92 5.02 0.78 -3.04
N VAL A 93 4.19 -0.10 -3.59
CA VAL A 93 2.87 0.22 -4.14
C VAL A 93 1.82 -0.36 -3.20
N LYS A 94 0.95 0.49 -2.65
CA LYS A 94 -0.21 0.08 -1.84
C LYS A 94 -1.42 -0.06 -2.75
N VAL A 95 -2.14 -1.17 -2.61
CA VAL A 95 -3.36 -1.49 -3.35
C VAL A 95 -4.43 -1.94 -2.35
N PHE A 96 -5.69 -1.72 -2.70
CA PHE A 96 -6.83 -2.35 -2.04
C PHE A 96 -7.47 -3.33 -3.02
N TYR A 97 -7.55 -4.62 -2.66
CA TYR A 97 -8.25 -5.59 -3.48
C TYR A 97 -9.74 -5.64 -3.12
N ASP A 98 -10.04 -5.56 -1.83
CA ASP A 98 -11.39 -5.59 -1.27
C ASP A 98 -11.60 -4.56 -0.16
N GLY A 99 -12.77 -4.59 0.47
CA GLY A 99 -13.13 -3.78 1.63
C GLY A 99 -13.01 -4.56 2.95
N VAL A 100 -14.02 -4.47 3.81
CA VAL A 100 -14.05 -5.07 5.16
C VAL A 100 -15.24 -6.02 5.33
N LEU A 101 -15.14 -6.96 6.26
CA LEU A 101 -16.21 -7.91 6.59
C LEU A 101 -17.48 -7.19 7.06
N ASP A 102 -17.34 -6.19 7.94
CA ASP A 102 -18.46 -5.50 8.61
C ASP A 102 -19.47 -4.84 7.66
N SER A 103 -19.07 -4.58 6.43
CA SER A 103 -19.91 -3.94 5.40
C SER A 103 -20.16 -4.85 4.20
N TRP A 104 -19.83 -6.14 4.31
CA TRP A 104 -19.92 -7.11 3.21
C TRP A 104 -19.12 -6.71 1.96
N THR A 105 -18.02 -5.97 2.13
CA THR A 105 -17.18 -5.51 1.02
C THR A 105 -15.86 -6.27 0.90
N ALA A 106 -15.51 -7.11 1.88
CA ALA A 106 -14.45 -8.09 1.73
C ALA A 106 -14.86 -9.19 0.72
N VAL A 107 -13.91 -9.70 -0.05
CA VAL A 107 -14.21 -10.68 -1.11
C VAL A 107 -14.00 -12.08 -0.58
N MET A 108 -15.08 -12.85 -0.52
CA MET A 108 -15.14 -14.19 0.06
C MET A 108 -15.17 -15.27 -1.03
N VAL A 109 -14.69 -16.48 -0.71
CA VAL A 109 -14.85 -17.65 -1.59
C VAL A 109 -16.28 -18.18 -1.56
N GLU A 110 -16.85 -18.26 -0.36
CA GLU A 110 -18.24 -18.67 -0.13
C GLU A 110 -19.10 -17.47 0.29
N PRO A 111 -20.43 -17.51 0.09
CA PRO A 111 -21.30 -16.43 0.52
C PRO A 111 -21.19 -16.13 2.00
N TYR A 112 -21.40 -14.86 2.37
CA TYR A 112 -21.43 -14.45 3.78
C TYR A 112 -22.51 -15.22 4.55
N ALA A 113 -22.19 -15.65 5.76
CA ALA A 113 -23.09 -16.46 6.59
C ALA A 113 -24.43 -15.77 6.91
N ASP A 114 -24.43 -14.44 6.98
CA ASP A 114 -25.61 -13.60 7.21
C ASP A 114 -26.15 -12.94 5.93
N ARG A 115 -25.53 -13.20 4.77
CA ARG A 115 -25.93 -12.70 3.46
C ARG A 115 -25.57 -13.71 2.36
N LEU A 116 -26.42 -14.73 2.26
CA LEU A 116 -26.17 -15.98 1.50
C LEU A 116 -26.12 -15.82 -0.03
N ASP A 117 -26.46 -14.66 -0.57
CA ASP A 117 -26.46 -14.34 -2.01
C ASP A 117 -25.27 -13.45 -2.43
N TRP A 118 -24.35 -13.17 -1.52
CA TRP A 118 -23.30 -12.18 -1.71
C TRP A 118 -21.93 -12.70 -1.28
N VAL A 119 -20.89 -12.38 -2.04
CA VAL A 119 -19.48 -12.75 -1.78
C VAL A 119 -18.55 -11.54 -1.75
N GLY A 120 -19.08 -10.32 -1.75
CA GLY A 120 -18.28 -9.10 -1.94
C GLY A 120 -18.05 -8.77 -3.41
N GLU A 121 -17.52 -7.56 -3.65
CA GLU A 121 -17.16 -7.09 -4.99
C GLU A 121 -15.70 -6.63 -4.97
N PRO A 122 -14.82 -7.22 -5.80
CA PRO A 122 -13.42 -6.83 -5.82
C PRO A 122 -13.24 -5.49 -6.53
N LEU A 123 -12.26 -4.71 -6.08
CA LEU A 123 -11.88 -3.45 -6.73
C LEU A 123 -11.17 -3.67 -8.06
N PHE A 124 -10.55 -4.83 -8.24
CA PHE A 124 -9.83 -5.25 -9.45
C PHE A 124 -10.35 -6.61 -9.91
N THR A 125 -10.46 -6.82 -11.22
CA THR A 125 -10.62 -8.19 -11.72
C THR A 125 -9.33 -8.99 -11.44
N PRO A 126 -9.39 -10.33 -11.37
CA PRO A 126 -8.19 -11.15 -11.18
C PRO A 126 -7.09 -10.85 -12.20
N GLN A 127 -7.45 -10.69 -13.48
CA GLN A 127 -6.48 -10.38 -14.53
C GLN A 127 -5.87 -8.97 -14.36
N GLN A 128 -6.67 -7.96 -14.00
CA GLN A 128 -6.14 -6.61 -13.75
C GLN A 128 -5.12 -6.61 -12.61
N PHE A 129 -5.39 -7.37 -11.54
CA PHE A 129 -4.47 -7.48 -10.43
C PHE A 129 -3.19 -8.26 -10.79
N ILE A 130 -3.30 -9.35 -11.56
CA ILE A 130 -2.14 -10.08 -12.09
C ILE A 130 -1.24 -9.15 -12.92
N ASP A 131 -1.82 -8.40 -13.85
CA ASP A 131 -1.08 -7.47 -14.72
C ASP A 131 -0.38 -6.39 -13.88
N LEU A 132 -1.07 -5.86 -12.85
CA LEU A 132 -0.51 -4.92 -11.90
C LEU A 132 0.65 -5.53 -11.11
N ALA A 133 0.49 -6.71 -10.51
CA ALA A 133 1.51 -7.37 -9.71
C ALA A 133 2.77 -7.64 -10.55
N VAL A 134 2.62 -8.17 -11.76
CA VAL A 134 3.72 -8.39 -12.70
C VAL A 134 4.42 -7.08 -13.05
N ALA A 135 3.67 -6.00 -13.29
CA ALA A 135 4.21 -4.69 -13.66
C ALA A 135 4.95 -3.99 -12.51
N VAL A 136 4.45 -4.11 -11.28
CA VAL A 136 5.10 -3.57 -10.07
C VAL A 136 6.37 -4.35 -9.76
N ASP A 137 6.30 -5.68 -9.80
CA ASP A 137 7.44 -6.54 -9.52
C ASP A 137 8.59 -6.35 -10.52
N ARG A 138 8.27 -6.21 -11.81
CA ARG A 138 9.24 -5.95 -12.89
C ARG A 138 10.03 -4.65 -12.68
N ARG A 139 9.42 -3.67 -12.00
CA ARG A 139 10.06 -2.40 -11.64
C ARG A 139 10.94 -2.51 -10.38
N GLY A 140 11.05 -3.70 -9.78
CA GLY A 140 11.79 -3.91 -8.54
C GLY A 140 11.07 -3.39 -7.28
N LEU A 141 9.88 -2.81 -7.44
CA LEU A 141 9.08 -2.26 -6.34
C LEU A 141 8.44 -3.39 -5.50
N GLN A 142 8.15 -3.10 -4.25
CA GLN A 142 7.35 -3.97 -3.38
C GLN A 142 5.86 -3.69 -3.59
N ILE A 143 4.98 -4.69 -3.58
CA ILE A 143 3.53 -4.48 -3.56
C ILE A 143 2.97 -4.94 -2.21
N ALA A 144 2.10 -4.11 -1.64
CA ALA A 144 1.38 -4.34 -0.39
C ALA A 144 -0.11 -4.21 -0.66
N VAL A 145 -0.92 -5.21 -0.35
CA VAL A 145 -2.33 -5.25 -0.76
C VAL A 145 -3.22 -5.45 0.45
N HIS A 146 -4.16 -4.54 0.66
CA HIS A 146 -5.27 -4.78 1.58
C HIS A 146 -6.12 -5.93 1.05
N SER A 147 -6.20 -7.01 1.84
CA SER A 147 -6.97 -8.22 1.54
C SER A 147 -7.53 -8.78 2.84
N ILE A 148 -8.84 -8.67 3.01
CA ILE A 148 -9.51 -9.15 4.22
C ILE A 148 -10.17 -10.50 3.99
N GLY A 149 -10.95 -10.64 2.92
CA GLY A 149 -11.65 -11.89 2.61
C GLY A 149 -10.73 -12.94 2.00
N ASP A 150 -11.08 -14.21 2.18
CA ASP A 150 -10.29 -15.34 1.68
C ASP A 150 -10.20 -15.39 0.15
N GLY A 151 -11.25 -14.93 -0.55
CA GLY A 151 -11.25 -14.74 -1.99
C GLY A 151 -10.26 -13.66 -2.44
N ALA A 152 -10.16 -12.56 -1.68
CA ALA A 152 -9.17 -11.50 -1.93
C ALA A 152 -7.73 -12.00 -1.68
N VAL A 153 -7.50 -12.70 -0.57
CA VAL A 153 -6.18 -13.26 -0.24
C VAL A 153 -5.72 -14.20 -1.36
N ARG A 154 -6.57 -15.12 -1.81
CA ARG A 154 -6.25 -16.04 -2.90
C ARG A 154 -5.87 -15.30 -4.19
N ALA A 155 -6.70 -14.34 -4.61
CA ALA A 155 -6.44 -13.57 -5.83
C ALA A 155 -5.11 -12.78 -5.75
N VAL A 156 -4.75 -12.30 -4.57
CA VAL A 156 -3.46 -11.63 -4.35
C VAL A 156 -2.29 -12.60 -4.43
N LEU A 157 -2.41 -13.79 -3.84
CA LEU A 157 -1.40 -14.84 -3.93
C LEU A 157 -1.19 -15.29 -5.40
N ASP A 158 -2.28 -15.46 -6.16
CA ASP A 158 -2.22 -15.78 -7.59
C ASP A 158 -1.46 -14.70 -8.38
N GLY A 159 -1.69 -13.42 -8.07
CA GLY A 159 -0.95 -12.31 -8.68
C GLY A 159 0.55 -12.33 -8.36
N TYR A 160 0.92 -12.70 -7.12
CA TYR A 160 2.33 -12.83 -6.74
C TYR A 160 3.01 -14.05 -7.37
N GLU A 161 2.30 -15.17 -7.50
CA GLU A 161 2.78 -16.33 -8.24
C GLU A 161 3.03 -15.97 -9.72
N ALA A 162 2.07 -15.30 -10.35
CA ALA A 162 2.19 -14.84 -11.73
C ALA A 162 3.37 -13.89 -11.93
N ALA A 163 3.60 -12.97 -10.99
CA ALA A 163 4.76 -12.07 -11.00
C ALA A 163 6.09 -12.86 -10.96
N GLN A 164 6.24 -13.82 -10.05
CA GLN A 164 7.43 -14.67 -9.98
C GLN A 164 7.63 -15.49 -11.25
N LYS A 165 6.55 -16.01 -11.84
CA LYS A 165 6.62 -16.77 -13.09
C LYS A 165 7.05 -15.90 -14.28
N ALA A 166 6.57 -14.66 -14.34
CA ALA A 166 6.83 -13.75 -15.45
C ALA A 166 8.20 -13.05 -15.38
N ASN A 167 8.66 -12.70 -14.17
CA ASN A 167 9.86 -11.88 -13.95
C ASN A 167 11.02 -12.64 -13.31
N GLY A 168 10.80 -13.88 -12.87
CA GLY A 168 11.74 -14.68 -12.10
C GLY A 168 11.63 -14.45 -10.60
N LYS A 169 12.13 -15.40 -9.82
CA LYS A 169 12.12 -15.32 -8.34
C LYS A 169 13.20 -14.36 -7.84
N ARG A 170 12.80 -13.40 -7.02
CA ARG A 170 13.68 -12.50 -6.24
C ARG A 170 13.16 -12.38 -4.81
N ASP A 171 13.95 -11.80 -3.91
CA ASP A 171 13.46 -11.43 -2.58
C ASP A 171 12.56 -10.18 -2.68
N SER A 172 11.39 -10.33 -3.29
CA SER A 172 10.47 -9.22 -3.60
C SER A 172 9.71 -8.73 -2.36
N ARG A 173 9.64 -9.58 -1.33
CA ARG A 173 8.94 -9.35 -0.06
C ARG A 173 7.54 -8.74 -0.26
N HIS A 174 6.80 -9.16 -1.27
CA HIS A 174 5.41 -8.72 -1.46
C HIS A 174 4.56 -9.07 -0.24
N ARG A 175 3.53 -8.27 0.05
CA ARG A 175 2.78 -8.32 1.31
C ARG A 175 1.29 -8.35 1.09
N VAL A 176 0.65 -9.34 1.69
CA VAL A 176 -0.79 -9.31 1.94
C VAL A 176 -0.99 -8.63 3.30
N GLU A 177 -1.88 -7.65 3.37
CA GLU A 177 -2.18 -6.87 4.57
C GLU A 177 -3.56 -7.28 5.10
N HIS A 178 -3.73 -7.26 6.43
CA HIS A 178 -4.90 -7.71 7.18
C HIS A 178 -5.02 -9.23 7.29
N ILE A 179 -5.37 -9.94 6.21
CA ILE A 179 -5.46 -11.42 6.20
C ILE A 179 -6.42 -11.91 7.32
N GLU A 180 -7.62 -11.33 7.40
CA GLU A 180 -8.57 -11.68 8.47
C GLU A 180 -9.22 -13.06 8.24
N VAL A 181 -9.43 -13.43 6.98
CA VAL A 181 -9.96 -14.74 6.60
C VAL A 181 -9.07 -15.38 5.55
N THR A 182 -8.78 -16.67 5.75
CA THR A 182 -8.05 -17.52 4.79
C THR A 182 -8.66 -18.90 4.76
N THR A 183 -8.38 -19.63 3.68
CA THR A 183 -8.65 -21.07 3.60
C THR A 183 -7.39 -21.88 3.82
N THR A 184 -7.54 -23.18 4.14
CA THR A 184 -6.41 -24.11 4.24
C THR A 184 -5.62 -24.24 2.94
N ALA A 185 -6.23 -23.92 1.79
CA ALA A 185 -5.54 -23.95 0.50
C ALA A 185 -4.58 -22.76 0.30
N ASP A 186 -4.74 -21.68 1.08
CA ASP A 186 -3.91 -20.47 0.97
C ASP A 186 -2.65 -20.55 1.85
N VAL A 187 -2.51 -21.62 2.65
CA VAL A 187 -1.39 -21.85 3.58
C VAL A 187 -0.58 -23.07 3.10
N PRO A 188 0.75 -22.98 2.94
CA PRO A 188 1.61 -24.08 2.50
C PRO A 188 1.63 -25.31 3.42
#